data_AF-A0A371E3E3-F1
#
_entry.id   AF-A0A371E3E3-F1
#
_cell.length_a   1.000
_cell.length_b   1.000
_cell.length_c   1.000
_cell.angle_alpha   90.00
_cell.angle_beta   90.00
_cell.angle_gamma   90.00
#
_symmetry.space_group_name_H-M   'P 1'
#
loop_
_entity.id
_entity.type
_entity.pdbx_description
1 polymer ?
#
loop_
_entity_poly.entity_id
_entity_poly.type
_entity_poly.pdbx_seq_one_letter_code
_entity_poly.pdbx_strand_id
1 'polypeptide(L)'
;MSPPVVHQQMSQTEERWHSLEEQLRVVEGRSLSAKFKTPKFDKYKGSSCPRVHLAMYCRKMAAYTHNDKILIHCFLDSLTGATLSWYVSLEQGRIKTRRDLAEAFLKQYKYNEDMAPDCSRLQGLAKKEQEGFKEYAQRWHELAT
;
A
#
# COMPACT_ATOMS: atom_id res chain seq x y z
N MET A 1 49.03 -4.04 -23.70
CA MET A 1 47.69 -3.47 -23.98
C MET A 1 46.73 -4.16 -23.02
N SER A 2 46.16 -3.45 -22.06
CA SER A 2 45.18 -4.02 -21.12
C SER A 2 43.79 -4.01 -21.76
N PRO A 3 42.95 -5.04 -21.57
CA PRO A 3 41.60 -5.01 -22.10
C PRO A 3 40.76 -3.94 -21.39
N PRO A 4 39.79 -3.31 -22.07
CA PRO A 4 38.91 -2.36 -21.43
C PRO A 4 37.99 -3.11 -20.45
N VAL A 5 37.94 -2.62 -19.20
CA VAL A 5 36.92 -3.03 -18.24
C VAL A 5 35.58 -2.55 -18.77
N VAL A 6 34.79 -3.48 -19.30
CA VAL A 6 33.38 -3.24 -19.58
C VAL A 6 32.69 -3.16 -18.22
N HIS A 7 32.39 -1.94 -17.78
CA HIS A 7 31.38 -1.74 -16.75
C HIS A 7 30.05 -2.21 -17.32
N GLN A 8 29.68 -3.44 -16.99
CA GLN A 8 28.39 -4.00 -17.34
C GLN A 8 27.34 -3.31 -16.47
N GLN A 9 26.76 -2.22 -17.01
CA GLN A 9 25.61 -1.56 -16.41
C GLN A 9 24.46 -2.58 -16.38
N MET A 10 23.93 -2.85 -15.19
CA MET A 10 22.80 -3.77 -15.04
C MET A 10 21.59 -3.18 -15.76
N SER A 11 20.80 -4.05 -16.39
CA SER A 11 19.55 -3.59 -17.00
C SER A 11 18.62 -3.10 -15.89
N GLN A 12 17.80 -2.08 -16.16
CA GLN A 12 16.83 -1.57 -15.18
C GLN A 12 15.91 -2.68 -14.63
N THR A 13 15.68 -3.73 -15.41
CA THR A 13 14.89 -4.89 -15.01
C THR A 13 15.62 -5.73 -13.97
N GLU A 14 16.93 -5.96 -14.14
CA GLU A 14 17.75 -6.71 -13.18
C GLU A 14 17.98 -5.91 -11.89
N GLU A 15 18.18 -4.61 -11.97
CA GLU A 15 18.25 -3.74 -10.78
C GLU A 15 16.95 -3.79 -9.97
N ARG A 16 15.80 -3.80 -10.66
CA ARG A 16 14.48 -3.99 -10.04
C ARG A 16 14.32 -5.37 -9.41
N TRP A 17 14.79 -6.42 -10.09
CA TRP A 17 14.76 -7.78 -9.55
C TRP A 17 15.65 -7.94 -8.32
N HIS A 18 16.86 -7.41 -8.34
CA HIS A 18 17.76 -7.42 -7.18
C HIS A 18 17.19 -6.61 -6.00
N SER A 19 16.57 -5.46 -6.26
CA SER A 19 15.87 -4.68 -5.23
C SER A 19 14.72 -5.48 -4.57
N LEU A 20 13.96 -6.22 -5.38
CA LEU A 20 12.90 -7.12 -4.90
C LEU A 20 13.46 -8.27 -4.05
N GLU A 21 14.53 -8.91 -4.50
CA GLU A 21 15.20 -9.99 -3.76
C GLU A 21 15.78 -9.51 -2.42
N GLU A 22 16.38 -8.33 -2.39
CA GLU A 22 16.87 -7.69 -1.16
C GLU A 22 15.72 -7.43 -0.18
N GLN A 23 14.59 -6.91 -0.67
CA GLN A 23 13.39 -6.68 0.14
C GLN A 23 12.81 -7.98 0.71
N LEU A 24 12.78 -9.06 -0.08
CA LEU A 24 12.33 -10.39 0.35
C LEU A 24 13.27 -10.99 1.41
N ARG A 25 14.59 -10.87 1.22
CA ARG A 25 15.61 -11.40 2.14
C ARG A 25 15.54 -10.76 3.53
N VAL A 26 15.20 -9.47 3.59
CA VAL A 26 15.03 -8.73 4.86
C VAL A 26 13.91 -9.31 5.74
N VAL A 27 12.91 -9.97 5.13
CA VAL A 27 11.78 -10.60 5.80
C VAL A 27 12.14 -11.99 6.33
N GLU A 28 12.87 -12.78 5.54
CA GLU A 28 13.24 -14.15 5.91
C GLU A 28 14.28 -14.19 7.06
N GLY A 29 15.13 -13.16 7.19
CA GLY A 29 16.17 -13.10 8.23
C GLY A 29 15.71 -12.65 9.62
N ARG A 30 14.46 -12.17 9.79
CA ARG A 30 13.94 -11.72 11.08
C ARG A 30 12.57 -12.29 11.31
N SER A 31 12.54 -13.39 12.07
CA SER A 31 11.39 -13.95 12.79
C SER A 31 10.28 -12.91 12.99
N LEU A 32 9.36 -12.84 12.02
CA LEU A 32 8.00 -12.37 12.26
C LEU A 32 7.52 -13.28 13.38
N SER A 33 7.41 -12.74 14.60
CA SER A 33 7.09 -13.53 15.79
C SER A 33 6.00 -14.58 15.48
N ALA A 34 6.03 -15.74 16.12
CA ALA A 34 5.13 -16.89 15.85
C ALA A 34 3.60 -16.60 15.85
N LYS A 35 3.19 -15.35 16.05
CA LYS A 35 1.82 -14.83 15.99
C LYS A 35 1.52 -13.97 14.75
N PHE A 36 2.48 -13.74 13.84
CA PHE A 36 2.23 -12.98 12.62
C PHE A 36 1.35 -13.81 11.68
N LYS A 37 0.05 -13.50 11.69
CA LYS A 37 -0.87 -13.94 10.66
C LYS A 37 -0.83 -12.91 9.56
N THR A 38 -0.38 -13.31 8.37
CA THR A 38 -0.44 -12.46 7.17
C THR A 38 -1.88 -11.99 6.96
N PRO A 39 -2.17 -10.69 7.07
CA PRO A 39 -3.51 -10.20 6.85
C PRO A 39 -3.90 -10.41 5.38
N LYS A 40 -5.11 -10.90 5.14
CA LYS A 40 -5.65 -10.98 3.77
C LYS A 40 -6.20 -9.62 3.38
N PHE A 41 -5.70 -9.07 2.28
CA PHE A 41 -6.14 -7.80 1.72
C PHE A 41 -6.95 -8.02 0.45
N ASP A 42 -7.99 -7.21 0.29
CA ASP A 42 -8.58 -6.97 -1.01
C ASP A 42 -7.62 -6.06 -1.77
N LYS A 43 -7.11 -6.55 -2.90
CA LYS A 43 -6.01 -5.87 -3.59
C LYS A 43 -6.53 -4.65 -4.34
N TYR A 44 -5.88 -3.51 -4.13
CA TYR A 44 -6.16 -2.28 -4.85
C TYR A 44 -5.74 -2.42 -6.32
N LYS A 45 -6.70 -2.18 -7.22
CA LYS A 45 -6.50 -2.32 -8.67
C LYS A 45 -6.23 -0.99 -9.37
N GLY A 46 -6.30 0.14 -8.64
CA GLY A 46 -6.12 1.46 -9.22
C GLY A 46 -7.39 2.03 -9.85
N SER A 47 -8.57 1.58 -9.44
CA SER A 47 -9.86 2.08 -9.94
C SER A 47 -10.83 2.51 -8.84
N SER A 48 -10.58 2.15 -7.58
CA SER A 48 -11.39 2.53 -6.42
C SER A 48 -10.78 3.74 -5.70
N CYS A 49 -11.49 4.25 -4.70
CA CYS A 49 -11.05 5.38 -3.89
C CYS A 49 -9.77 5.07 -3.07
N PRO A 50 -8.65 5.79 -3.29
CA PRO A 50 -7.39 5.48 -2.59
C PRO A 50 -7.47 5.76 -1.08
N ARG A 51 -8.27 6.74 -0.64
CA ARG A 51 -8.51 7.01 0.78
C ARG A 51 -9.20 5.85 1.49
N VAL A 52 -10.13 5.20 0.81
CA VAL A 52 -10.86 4.05 1.34
C VAL A 52 -9.94 2.86 1.48
N HIS A 53 -9.12 2.59 0.45
CA HIS A 53 -8.10 1.56 0.51
C HIS A 53 -7.17 1.75 1.71
N LEU A 54 -6.65 2.97 1.90
CA LEU A 54 -5.80 3.28 3.05
C LEU A 54 -6.51 3.10 4.38
N ALA A 55 -7.77 3.50 4.50
CA ALA A 55 -8.54 3.32 5.74
C ALA A 55 -8.74 1.83 6.08
N MET A 56 -9.12 1.02 5.09
CA MET A 56 -9.30 -0.42 5.24
C MET A 56 -7.97 -1.13 5.56
N TYR A 57 -6.89 -0.72 4.89
CA TYR A 57 -5.54 -1.16 5.18
C TYR A 57 -5.14 -0.86 6.63
N CYS A 58 -5.30 0.39 7.07
CA CYS A 58 -4.98 0.81 8.45
C CYS A 58 -5.79 0.02 9.48
N ARG A 59 -7.07 -0.24 9.21
CA ARG A 59 -7.93 -1.04 10.10
C ARG A 59 -7.43 -2.48 10.22
N LYS A 60 -7.08 -3.14 9.11
CA LYS A 60 -6.54 -4.51 9.13
C LYS A 60 -5.17 -4.57 9.82
N MET A 61 -4.38 -3.50 9.74
CA MET A 61 -3.04 -3.41 10.33
C MET A 61 -3.00 -2.77 11.73
N ALA A 62 -4.14 -2.57 12.40
CA ALA A 62 -4.23 -1.82 13.65
C ALA A 62 -3.29 -2.34 14.77
N ALA A 63 -3.04 -3.65 14.81
CA ALA A 63 -2.13 -4.28 15.77
C ALA A 63 -0.64 -3.90 15.57
N TYR A 64 -0.27 -3.41 14.39
CA TYR A 64 1.11 -3.11 13.98
C TYR A 64 1.38 -1.60 13.83
N THR A 65 0.51 -0.76 14.40
CA THR A 65 0.56 0.71 14.26
C THR A 65 1.86 1.37 14.70
N HIS A 66 2.66 0.68 15.52
CA HIS A 66 3.96 1.13 16.05
C HIS A 66 5.17 0.62 15.24
N ASN A 67 4.97 -0.14 14.15
CA ASN A 67 6.05 -0.71 13.35
C ASN A 67 5.90 -0.33 11.87
N ASP A 68 6.44 0.84 11.52
CA ASP A 68 6.41 1.37 10.15
C ASP A 68 7.00 0.41 9.12
N LYS A 69 8.02 -0.36 9.47
CA LYS A 69 8.65 -1.31 8.53
C LYS A 69 7.67 -2.42 8.12
N ILE A 70 6.93 -2.97 9.07
CA ILE A 70 5.87 -3.96 8.79
C ILE A 70 4.75 -3.32 7.99
N LEU A 71 4.34 -2.10 8.34
CA LEU A 71 3.28 -1.38 7.63
C LEU A 71 3.65 -1.01 6.19
N ILE A 72 4.91 -0.68 5.93
CA ILE A 72 5.37 -0.40 4.58
C ILE A 72 5.41 -1.72 3.79
N HIS A 73 6.03 -2.75 4.35
CA HIS A 73 6.14 -4.05 3.69
C HIS A 73 4.77 -4.67 3.36
N CYS A 74 3.85 -4.77 4.32
CA CYS A 74 2.54 -5.39 4.12
C CYS A 74 1.64 -4.58 3.19
N PHE A 75 1.96 -3.31 2.92
CA PHE A 75 1.20 -2.52 1.96
C PHE A 75 1.35 -3.09 0.55
N LEU A 76 2.51 -3.66 0.21
CA LEU A 76 2.73 -4.37 -1.05
C LEU A 76 1.71 -5.49 -1.28
N ASP A 77 1.38 -6.25 -0.24
CA ASP A 77 0.40 -7.35 -0.31
C ASP A 77 -1.03 -6.87 -0.58
N SER A 78 -1.29 -5.59 -0.31
CA SER A 78 -2.57 -4.92 -0.58
C SER A 78 -2.69 -4.38 -2.01
N LEU A 79 -1.68 -4.54 -2.86
CA LEU A 79 -1.64 -3.99 -4.22
C LEU A 79 -1.62 -5.09 -5.29
N THR A 80 -2.06 -4.74 -6.50
CA THR A 80 -1.98 -5.63 -7.68
C THR A 80 -1.77 -4.85 -8.99
N GLY A 81 -1.29 -5.55 -10.01
CA GLY A 81 -1.10 -5.00 -11.36
C GLY A 81 -0.26 -3.72 -11.36
N ALA A 82 -0.76 -2.68 -12.04
CA ALA A 82 -0.07 -1.39 -12.17
C ALA A 82 0.22 -0.71 -10.82
N THR A 83 -0.59 -0.97 -9.79
CA THR A 83 -0.39 -0.37 -8.46
C THR A 83 0.76 -1.02 -7.70
N LEU A 84 0.92 -2.34 -7.86
CA LEU A 84 2.08 -3.06 -7.36
C LEU A 84 3.35 -2.62 -8.10
N SER A 85 3.28 -2.48 -9.42
CA SER A 85 4.41 -1.98 -10.22
C SER A 85 4.85 -0.59 -9.80
N TRP A 86 3.89 0.32 -9.52
CA TRP A 86 4.19 1.63 -8.96
C TRP A 86 4.93 1.53 -7.63
N TYR A 87 4.47 0.70 -6.70
CA TYR A 87 5.09 0.55 -5.39
C TYR A 87 6.55 0.06 -5.51
N VAL A 88 6.80 -0.96 -6.35
CA VAL A 88 8.15 -1.49 -6.59
C VAL A 88 9.07 -0.47 -7.26
N SER A 89 8.52 0.48 -8.02
CA SER A 89 9.28 1.54 -8.66
C SER A 89 9.66 2.70 -7.73
N LEU A 90 9.18 2.71 -6.48
CA LEU A 90 9.53 3.75 -5.51
C LEU A 90 11.01 3.68 -5.17
N GLU A 91 11.67 4.84 -5.22
CA GLU A 91 13.10 4.96 -4.88
C GLU A 91 13.39 4.46 -3.46
N GLN A 92 14.42 3.63 -3.35
CA GLN A 92 14.82 3.01 -2.09
C GLN A 92 15.22 4.10 -1.08
N GLY A 93 14.64 4.04 0.12
CA GLY A 93 14.88 5.02 1.19
C GLY A 93 14.03 6.30 1.13
N ARG A 94 13.19 6.48 0.10
CA ARG A 94 12.26 7.62 0.02
C ARG A 94 11.05 7.46 0.94
N ILE A 95 10.58 6.22 1.11
CA ILE A 95 9.47 5.88 2.01
C ILE A 95 10.06 5.31 3.30
N LYS A 96 10.01 6.09 4.39
CA LYS A 96 10.58 5.68 5.70
C LYS A 96 9.52 5.43 6.75
N THR A 97 8.38 6.08 6.62
CA THR A 97 7.26 6.00 7.56
C THR A 97 5.97 5.62 6.85
N ARG A 98 4.98 5.11 7.59
CA ARG A 98 3.63 4.89 7.05
C ARG A 98 3.00 6.17 6.48
N ARG A 99 3.40 7.33 7.01
CA ARG A 99 2.90 8.63 6.55
C ARG A 99 3.44 8.96 5.16
N ASP A 100 4.76 8.79 4.95
CA ASP A 100 5.38 9.03 3.64
C ASP A 100 4.74 8.13 2.57
N LEU A 101 4.46 6.86 2.94
CA LEU A 101 3.77 5.92 2.07
C LEU A 101 2.35 6.37 1.72
N ALA A 102 1.56 6.76 2.72
CA ALA A 102 0.20 7.23 2.52
C ALA A 102 0.16 8.48 1.64
N GLU A 103 1.06 9.45 1.88
CA GLU A 103 1.17 10.66 1.08
C GLU A 103 1.55 10.37 -0.37
N ALA A 104 2.56 9.51 -0.59
CA ALA A 104 2.96 9.11 -1.93
C ALA A 104 1.83 8.39 -2.67
N PHE A 105 1.11 7.49 -1.99
CA PHE A 105 -0.02 6.76 -2.57
C PHE A 105 -1.18 7.67 -2.95
N LEU A 106 -1.61 8.55 -2.04
CA LEU A 106 -2.68 9.52 -2.32
C LEU A 106 -2.30 10.47 -3.44
N LYS A 107 -1.03 10.90 -3.49
CA LYS A 107 -0.54 11.75 -4.58
C LYS A 107 -0.55 11.02 -5.92
N GLN A 108 -0.10 9.76 -5.95
CA GLN A 108 -0.08 8.95 -7.16
C GLN A 108 -1.48 8.72 -7.74
N TYR A 109 -2.44 8.41 -6.87
CA TYR A 109 -3.80 8.00 -7.27
C TYR A 109 -4.84 9.09 -7.04
N LYS A 110 -4.44 10.36 -6.93
CA LYS A 110 -5.36 11.47 -6.65
C LYS A 110 -6.53 11.52 -7.64
N TYR A 111 -6.27 11.30 -8.93
CA TYR A 111 -7.31 11.29 -9.97
C TYR A 111 -8.39 10.21 -9.74
N ASN A 112 -8.04 9.13 -9.03
CA ASN A 112 -8.99 8.11 -8.66
C ASN A 112 -9.93 8.58 -7.54
N GLU A 113 -9.57 9.60 -6.76
CA GLU A 113 -10.52 10.20 -5.81
C GLU A 113 -11.67 10.88 -6.55
N ASP A 114 -11.37 11.53 -7.67
CA ASP A 114 -12.35 12.29 -8.45
C ASP A 114 -13.22 11.39 -9.34
N MET A 115 -12.64 10.29 -9.84
CA MET A 115 -13.29 9.42 -10.83
C MET A 115 -13.96 8.19 -10.21
N ALA A 116 -13.63 7.82 -8.96
CA ALA A 116 -14.17 6.59 -8.37
C ALA A 116 -15.55 6.84 -7.73
N PRO A 117 -16.61 6.11 -8.16
CA PRO A 117 -17.98 6.31 -7.65
C PRO A 117 -18.15 5.99 -6.16
N ASP A 118 -17.32 5.12 -5.60
CA ASP A 118 -17.27 4.80 -4.17
C ASP A 118 -16.80 6.01 -3.36
N CYS A 119 -15.78 6.73 -3.84
CA CYS A 119 -15.22 7.93 -3.22
C CYS A 119 -16.26 9.06 -3.11
N SER A 120 -16.97 9.35 -4.21
CA SER A 120 -18.02 10.39 -4.22
C SER A 120 -19.21 10.01 -3.33
N ARG A 121 -19.65 8.75 -3.35
CA ARG A 121 -20.71 8.23 -2.47
C ARG A 121 -20.33 8.31 -0.99
N LEU A 122 -19.07 8.03 -0.66
CA LEU A 122 -18.57 8.09 0.72
C LEU A 122 -18.37 9.53 1.21
N GLN A 123 -17.94 10.46 0.34
CA GLN A 123 -17.89 11.89 0.68
C GLN A 123 -19.28 12.46 0.96
N GLY A 124 -20.29 12.03 0.21
CA GLY A 124 -21.69 12.40 0.45
C GLY A 124 -22.32 11.70 1.67
N LEU A 125 -21.65 10.72 2.27
CA LEU A 125 -22.16 9.95 3.40
C LEU A 125 -21.97 10.71 4.71
N ALA A 126 -22.87 11.64 5.01
CA ALA A 126 -22.98 12.28 6.32
C ALA A 126 -23.68 11.35 7.33
N LYS A 127 -23.27 11.47 8.60
CA LYS A 127 -24.04 10.85 9.69
C LYS A 127 -25.39 11.56 9.78
N LYS A 128 -26.50 10.84 9.65
CA LYS A 128 -27.85 11.36 9.88
C LYS A 128 -28.08 11.64 11.38
N GLU A 129 -28.98 12.56 11.69
CA GLU A 129 -29.28 12.95 13.08
C GLU A 129 -29.87 11.77 13.87
N GLN A 130 -30.79 11.03 13.23
CA GLN A 130 -31.51 9.88 13.82
C GLN A 130 -30.72 8.57 13.81
N GLU A 131 -29.59 8.47 13.10
CA GLU A 131 -28.86 7.20 12.98
C GLU A 131 -27.80 7.05 14.07
N GLY A 132 -27.68 5.83 14.60
CA GLY A 132 -26.64 5.46 15.53
C GLY A 132 -25.28 5.34 14.85
N PHE A 133 -24.21 5.46 15.64
CA PHE A 133 -22.83 5.31 15.14
C PHE A 133 -22.59 3.94 14.48
N LYS A 134 -23.19 2.88 15.02
CA LYS A 134 -23.07 1.52 14.48
C LYS A 134 -23.67 1.41 13.07
N GLU A 135 -24.82 2.01 12.85
CA GLU A 135 -25.53 2.00 11.56
C GLU A 135 -24.79 2.85 10.53
N TYR A 136 -24.28 4.01 10.94
CA TYR A 136 -23.39 4.82 10.12
C TYR A 136 -22.12 4.04 9.70
N ALA A 137 -21.42 3.43 10.67
CA ALA A 137 -20.21 2.66 10.42
C ALA A 137 -20.45 1.45 9.51
N GLN A 138 -21.63 0.82 9.64
CA GLN A 138 -22.02 -0.29 8.76
C GLN A 138 -22.24 0.18 7.32
N ARG A 139 -23.02 1.24 7.10
CA ARG A 139 -23.21 1.80 5.75
C ARG A 139 -21.91 2.24 5.11
N TRP A 140 -21.04 2.85 5.91
CA TRP A 140 -19.71 3.25 5.44
C TRP A 140 -18.91 2.04 4.98
N HIS A 141 -18.94 0.94 5.74
CA HIS A 141 -18.27 -0.31 5.37
C HIS A 141 -18.84 -0.94 4.09
N GLU A 142 -20.16 -0.97 3.93
CA GLU A 142 -20.83 -1.52 2.74
C GLU A 142 -20.49 -0.75 1.46
N LEU A 143 -20.20 0.55 1.56
CA LEU A 143 -19.80 1.40 0.44
C LEU A 143 -18.29 1.38 0.16
N ALA A 144 -17.49 0.93 1.13
CA ALA A 144 -16.03 0.90 1.08
C ALA A 144 -15.45 -0.42 0.53
N THR A 145 -16.26 -1.23 -0.15
CA THR A 145 -15.92 -2.57 -0.68
C THR A 145 -15.91 -2.55 -2.21
#